data_AF-A0A1F6BRL5-F1
#
_entry.id   AF-A0A1F6BRL5-F1
#
_cell.length_a   1.000
_cell.length_b   1.000
_cell.length_c   1.000
_cell.angle_alpha   90.00
_cell.angle_beta   90.00
_cell.angle_gamma   90.00
#
_symmetry.space_group_name_H-M   'P 1'
#
loop_
_entity.id
_entity.type
_entity.pdbx_description
1 polymer ?
#
loop_
_entity_poly.entity_id
_entity_poly.type
_entity_poly.pdbx_seq_one_letter_code
_entity_poly.pdbx_strand_id
1 'polypeptide(L)'
;MSTVIKKVAIVAGIVVVAVGLYWGALLPYRKAKAFIGSVRALQSVKTVQEVESRFQEVLDIASPVGHDETVGFVVEQLTNVIRSRPPEEVGRLIVDYAEEVSHPVLADSQSPELTKMILKMGIVYQAAWLLYADETYAGKAEELYLEGLKISPNRPQFLYGLFDLYASGGRRAEAIEIGKEIVRFWPNDSLLEQKLRLLGYIPE
;
A
#
# COMPACT_ATOMS: atom_id res chain seq x y z
N MET A 1 6.96 28.48 45.54
CA MET A 1 7.74 28.28 44.29
C MET A 1 8.33 29.61 43.86
N SER A 2 9.65 29.73 43.72
CA SER A 2 10.30 31.02 43.43
C SER A 2 9.93 31.54 42.04
N THR A 3 9.93 32.87 41.85
CA THR A 3 9.65 33.52 40.56
C THR A 3 10.54 33.02 39.44
N VAL A 4 11.78 32.62 39.77
CA VAL A 4 12.74 32.02 38.84
C VAL A 4 12.24 30.66 38.33
N ILE A 5 11.78 29.77 39.23
CA ILE A 5 11.26 28.45 38.86
C ILE A 5 10.03 28.60 37.93
N LYS A 6 9.14 29.57 38.20
CA LYS A 6 7.98 29.84 37.32
C LYS A 6 8.41 30.27 35.92
N LYS A 7 9.40 31.18 35.79
CA LYS A 7 9.90 31.63 34.49
C LYS A 7 10.56 30.49 33.72
N VAL A 8 11.37 29.67 34.39
CA VAL A 8 12.01 28.49 33.79
C VAL A 8 10.95 27.50 33.28
N ALA A 9 9.91 27.21 34.08
CA ALA A 9 8.83 26.32 33.67
C ALA A 9 8.06 26.84 32.44
N ILE A 10 7.79 28.15 32.37
CA ILE A 10 7.13 28.76 31.21
C ILE A 10 7.99 28.63 29.96
N VAL A 11 9.29 28.97 30.04
CA VAL A 11 10.21 28.86 28.90
C VAL A 11 10.31 27.41 28.42
N ALA A 12 10.46 26.47 29.36
CA ALA A 12 10.48 25.04 29.04
C ALA A 12 9.18 24.60 28.34
N GLY A 13 8.02 25.05 28.82
CA GLY A 13 6.73 24.77 28.19
C GLY A 13 6.65 25.29 26.75
N ILE A 14 7.11 26.53 26.49
CA ILE A 14 7.16 27.11 25.15
C ILE A 14 8.06 26.27 24.22
N VAL A 15 9.24 25.87 24.71
CA VAL A 15 10.17 25.05 23.92
C VAL A 15 9.53 23.70 23.56
N VAL A 16 8.88 23.02 24.52
CA VAL A 16 8.20 21.74 24.27
C VAL A 16 7.10 21.91 23.23
N VAL A 17 6.27 22.95 23.33
CA VAL A 17 5.22 23.23 22.33
C VAL A 17 5.83 23.52 20.96
N ALA A 18 6.89 24.33 20.89
CA ALA A 18 7.55 24.65 19.62
C ALA A 18 8.14 23.40 18.94
N VAL A 19 8.81 22.53 19.71
CA VAL A 19 9.32 21.24 19.21
C VAL A 19 8.17 20.34 18.76
N GLY A 20 7.10 20.26 19.55
CA GLY A 20 5.90 19.48 19.21
C GLY A 20 5.24 19.95 17.91
N LEU A 21 5.10 21.26 17.70
CA LEU A 21 4.57 21.81 16.45
C LEU A 21 5.50 21.57 15.26
N TYR A 22 6.82 21.67 15.48
CA TYR A 22 7.80 21.44 14.43
C TYR A 22 7.77 19.99 13.93
N TRP A 23 7.84 19.02 14.85
CA TRP A 23 7.86 17.58 14.51
C TRP A 23 6.49 16.99 14.22
N GLY A 24 5.45 17.41 14.93
CA GLY A 24 4.11 16.84 14.81
C GLY A 24 3.25 17.49 13.72
N ALA A 25 3.57 18.70 13.27
CA ALA A 25 2.77 19.41 12.26
C ALA A 25 3.60 19.91 11.07
N LEU A 26 4.70 20.64 11.29
CA LEU A 26 5.42 21.30 10.19
C LEU A 26 6.14 20.31 9.28
N LEU A 27 6.85 19.31 9.83
CA LEU A 27 7.53 18.29 9.04
C LEU A 27 6.54 17.40 8.25
N PRO A 28 5.47 16.84 8.85
CA PRO A 28 4.43 16.12 8.10
C PRO A 28 3.79 16.97 7.01
N TYR A 29 3.48 18.24 7.29
CA TYR A 29 2.92 19.16 6.29
C TYR A 29 3.86 19.36 5.10
N ARG A 30 5.16 19.54 5.34
CA ARG A 30 6.17 19.68 4.27
C ARG A 30 6.26 18.42 3.42
N LYS A 31 6.32 17.24 4.06
CA LYS A 31 6.32 15.94 3.37
C LYS A 31 5.06 15.75 2.52
N ALA A 32 3.88 16.00 3.09
CA ALA A 32 2.61 15.90 2.36
C ALA A 32 2.54 16.87 1.18
N LYS A 33 3.01 18.12 1.34
CA LYS A 33 3.08 19.10 0.26
C LYS A 33 4.02 18.65 -0.87
N ALA A 34 5.18 18.10 -0.53
CA ALA A 34 6.12 17.54 -1.50
C ALA A 34 5.50 16.35 -2.24
N PHE A 35 4.87 15.43 -1.52
CA PHE A 35 4.16 14.29 -2.10
C PHE A 35 3.10 14.72 -3.12
N ILE A 36 2.22 15.66 -2.75
CA ILE A 36 1.19 16.21 -3.66
C ILE A 36 1.84 16.84 -4.90
N GLY A 37 2.98 17.52 -4.73
CA GLY A 37 3.77 18.06 -5.82
C GLY A 37 4.26 16.96 -6.78
N SER A 38 4.84 15.89 -6.25
CA SER A 38 5.32 14.74 -7.03
C SER A 38 4.19 14.04 -7.78
N VAL A 39 3.04 13.81 -7.13
CA VAL A 39 1.84 13.21 -7.78
C VAL A 39 1.36 14.05 -8.96
N ARG A 40 1.26 15.37 -8.81
CA ARG A 40 0.84 16.26 -9.90
C ARG A 40 1.85 16.25 -11.05
N ALA A 41 3.14 16.13 -10.74
CA ALA A 41 4.20 16.10 -11.73
C ALA A 41 4.26 14.78 -12.51
N LEU A 42 3.67 13.68 -12.02
CA LEU A 42 3.67 12.39 -12.73
C LEU A 42 3.07 12.49 -14.14
N GLN A 43 2.15 13.43 -14.38
CA GLN A 43 1.55 13.64 -15.71
C GLN A 43 2.55 14.14 -16.76
N SER A 44 3.68 14.73 -16.34
CA SER A 44 4.69 15.31 -17.23
C SER A 44 6.03 14.57 -17.23
N VAL A 45 6.16 13.54 -16.38
CA VAL A 45 7.36 12.71 -16.29
C VAL A 45 7.49 11.83 -17.54
N LYS A 46 8.72 11.68 -18.05
CA LYS A 46 9.02 10.93 -19.28
C LYS A 46 9.81 9.65 -19.05
N THR A 47 10.44 9.49 -17.89
CA THR A 47 11.35 8.38 -17.59
C THR A 47 11.08 7.80 -16.22
N VAL A 48 11.47 6.54 -16.00
CA VAL A 48 11.34 5.89 -14.69
C VAL A 48 12.22 6.57 -13.65
N GLN A 49 13.43 6.99 -14.03
CA GLN A 49 14.37 7.68 -13.15
C GLN A 49 13.81 9.01 -12.64
N GLU A 50 13.02 9.72 -13.46
CA GLU A 50 12.30 10.91 -13.01
C GLU A 50 11.17 10.59 -12.02
N VAL A 51 10.50 9.43 -12.15
CA VAL A 51 9.51 8.97 -11.15
C VAL A 51 10.21 8.67 -9.84
N GLU A 52 11.28 7.87 -9.88
CA GLU A 52 12.09 7.47 -8.72
C GLU A 52 12.63 8.69 -7.99
N SER A 53 13.35 9.57 -8.70
CA SER A 53 13.93 10.77 -8.11
C SER A 53 12.89 11.64 -7.40
N ARG A 54 11.70 11.79 -7.99
CA ARG A 54 10.64 12.63 -7.41
C ARG A 54 10.01 12.05 -6.16
N PHE A 55 9.88 10.73 -6.09
CA PHE A 55 9.37 10.09 -4.88
C PHE A 55 10.47 9.94 -3.83
N GLN A 56 11.72 9.73 -4.23
CA GLN A 56 12.85 9.72 -3.31
C GLN A 56 12.98 11.07 -2.58
N GLU A 57 12.87 12.18 -3.29
CA GLU A 57 12.83 13.52 -2.68
C GLU A 57 11.75 13.66 -1.60
N VAL A 58 10.63 12.97 -1.73
CA VAL A 58 9.54 12.98 -0.73
C VAL A 58 9.90 12.10 0.46
N LEU A 59 10.46 10.91 0.21
CA LEU A 59 10.83 9.95 1.23
C LEU A 59 11.99 10.45 2.10
N ASP A 60 12.94 11.19 1.51
CA ASP A 60 14.10 11.78 2.18
C ASP A 60 13.74 12.92 3.16
N ILE A 61 12.53 13.48 3.07
CA ILE A 61 12.09 14.51 4.02
C ILE A 61 11.95 13.85 5.40
N ALA A 62 12.80 14.23 6.36
CA ALA A 62 12.66 13.76 7.73
C ALA A 62 11.28 14.14 8.29
N SER A 63 10.50 13.14 8.74
CA SER A 63 9.22 13.34 9.42
C SER A 63 9.00 12.18 10.39
N PRO A 64 8.95 12.41 11.70
CA PRO A 64 8.78 11.33 12.69
C PRO A 64 7.37 10.75 12.69
N VAL A 65 6.42 11.39 12.00
CA VAL A 65 5.03 10.96 11.90
C VAL A 65 4.70 10.81 10.42
N GLY A 66 4.05 9.69 10.08
CA GLY A 66 3.49 9.48 8.74
C GLY A 66 4.47 8.94 7.69
N HIS A 67 5.66 8.48 8.07
CA HIS A 67 6.67 8.06 7.09
C HIS A 67 6.24 6.79 6.35
N ASP A 68 5.90 5.74 7.08
CA ASP A 68 5.47 4.45 6.51
C ASP A 68 4.18 4.61 5.70
N GLU A 69 3.26 5.46 6.17
CA GLU A 69 2.06 5.82 5.43
C GLU A 69 2.40 6.50 4.10
N THR A 70 3.42 7.38 4.10
CA THR A 70 3.91 8.04 2.88
C THR A 70 4.50 7.03 1.90
N VAL A 71 5.29 6.06 2.37
CA VAL A 71 5.76 4.93 1.54
C VAL A 71 4.56 4.22 0.93
N GLY A 72 3.55 3.94 1.75
CA GLY A 72 2.31 3.33 1.28
C GLY A 72 1.57 4.17 0.23
N PHE A 73 1.61 5.50 0.29
CA PHE A 73 1.02 6.35 -0.75
C PHE A 73 1.85 6.34 -2.03
N VAL A 74 3.18 6.28 -1.94
CA VAL A 74 4.06 6.12 -3.10
C VAL A 74 3.73 4.82 -3.84
N VAL A 75 3.69 3.68 -3.14
CA VAL A 75 3.35 2.36 -3.73
C VAL A 75 1.99 2.38 -4.43
N GLU A 76 1.01 3.10 -3.88
CA GLU A 76 -0.30 3.27 -4.52
C GLU A 76 -0.22 4.05 -5.84
N GLN A 77 0.64 5.08 -5.92
CA GLN A 77 0.86 5.80 -7.18
C GLN A 77 1.60 4.93 -8.20
N LEU A 78 2.60 4.15 -7.78
CA LEU A 78 3.31 3.20 -8.65
C LEU A 78 2.35 2.14 -9.21
N THR A 79 1.41 1.66 -8.40
CA THR A 79 0.32 0.78 -8.85
C THR A 79 -0.52 1.43 -9.95
N ASN A 80 -0.86 2.71 -9.80
CA ASN A 80 -1.60 3.45 -10.83
C ASN A 80 -0.79 3.61 -12.12
N VAL A 81 0.53 3.79 -12.01
CA VAL A 81 1.43 3.79 -13.18
C VAL A 81 1.40 2.42 -13.87
N ILE A 82 1.49 1.31 -13.15
CA ILE A 82 1.37 -0.04 -13.74
C ILE A 82 0.02 -0.20 -14.44
N ARG A 83 -1.09 0.21 -13.80
CA ARG A 83 -2.44 0.15 -14.38
C ARG A 83 -2.63 1.03 -15.62
N SER A 84 -1.77 2.02 -15.83
CA SER A 84 -1.74 2.82 -17.07
C SER A 84 -1.19 2.05 -18.27
N ARG A 85 -0.75 0.80 -18.06
CA ARG A 85 -0.28 -0.15 -19.07
C ARG A 85 1.01 0.29 -19.79
N PRO A 86 2.09 0.61 -19.04
CA PRO A 86 3.35 0.95 -19.66
C PRO A 86 3.96 -0.29 -20.37
N PRO A 87 4.97 -0.10 -21.24
CA PRO A 87 5.75 -1.21 -21.76
C PRO A 87 6.30 -2.10 -20.63
N GLU A 88 6.42 -3.41 -20.87
CA GLU A 88 6.82 -4.38 -19.84
C GLU A 88 8.12 -4.02 -19.13
N GLU A 89 9.15 -3.58 -19.86
CA GLU A 89 10.42 -3.15 -19.29
C GLU A 89 10.25 -2.00 -18.28
N VAL A 90 9.42 -1.01 -18.63
CA VAL A 90 9.07 0.11 -17.73
C VAL A 90 8.27 -0.41 -16.54
N GLY A 91 7.33 -1.32 -16.78
CA GLY A 91 6.55 -1.98 -15.75
C GLY A 91 7.40 -2.69 -14.71
N ARG A 92 8.37 -3.48 -15.14
CA ARG A 92 9.31 -4.21 -14.28
C ARG A 92 10.08 -3.25 -13.39
N LEU A 93 10.64 -2.18 -13.95
CA LEU A 93 11.35 -1.16 -13.17
C LEU A 93 10.45 -0.48 -12.12
N ILE A 94 9.18 -0.21 -12.45
CA ILE A 94 8.22 0.36 -11.50
C ILE A 94 7.88 -0.63 -10.37
N VAL A 95 7.78 -1.92 -10.67
CA VAL A 95 7.61 -2.97 -9.65
C VAL A 95 8.85 -3.07 -8.77
N ASP A 96 10.04 -3.08 -9.34
CA ASP A 96 11.30 -3.15 -8.61
C ASP A 96 11.45 -1.95 -7.66
N TYR A 97 11.10 -0.74 -8.13
CA TYR A 97 11.09 0.44 -7.27
C TYR A 97 10.05 0.35 -6.15
N ALA A 98 8.85 -0.23 -6.42
CA ALA A 98 7.85 -0.47 -5.38
C ALA A 98 8.36 -1.47 -4.31
N GLU A 99 9.09 -2.51 -4.72
CA GLU A 99 9.77 -3.44 -3.80
C GLU A 99 10.81 -2.71 -2.95
N GLU A 100 11.66 -1.90 -3.56
CA GLU A 100 12.72 -1.16 -2.87
C GLU A 100 12.14 -0.23 -1.79
N VAL A 101 11.18 0.61 -2.15
CA VAL A 101 10.62 1.60 -1.21
C VAL A 101 9.81 0.94 -0.10
N SER A 102 9.17 -0.21 -0.36
CA SER A 102 8.36 -0.92 0.63
C SER A 102 9.18 -1.79 1.57
N HIS A 103 10.41 -2.18 1.20
CA HIS A 103 11.25 -3.09 1.96
C HIS A 103 11.43 -2.70 3.44
N PRO A 104 11.71 -1.43 3.81
CA PRO A 104 11.87 -1.06 5.22
C PRO A 104 10.60 -1.31 6.05
N VAL A 105 9.41 -1.08 5.47
CA VAL A 105 8.12 -1.29 6.14
C VAL A 105 7.79 -2.78 6.26
N LEU A 106 8.11 -3.56 5.23
CA LEU A 106 7.90 -5.02 5.24
C LEU A 106 8.87 -5.74 6.19
N ALA A 107 10.09 -5.22 6.35
CA ALA A 107 11.09 -5.78 7.25
C ALA A 107 10.81 -5.46 8.73
N ASP A 108 10.03 -4.41 9.02
CA ASP A 108 9.67 -4.02 10.38
C ASP A 108 8.36 -4.68 10.84
N SER A 109 8.50 -5.80 11.56
CA SER A 109 7.37 -6.50 12.20
C SER A 109 6.53 -5.63 13.16
N GLN A 110 7.06 -4.50 13.64
CA GLN A 110 6.37 -3.58 14.53
C GLN A 110 5.76 -2.37 13.81
N SER A 111 5.97 -2.25 12.49
CA SER A 111 5.40 -1.14 11.74
C SER A 111 3.87 -1.20 11.80
N PRO A 112 3.20 -0.10 12.19
CA PRO A 112 1.73 -0.03 12.17
C PRO A 112 1.15 -0.13 10.75
N GLU A 113 1.98 0.04 9.72
CA GLU A 113 1.60 -0.05 8.32
C GLU A 113 1.88 -1.42 7.69
N LEU A 114 2.54 -2.35 8.39
CA LEU A 114 2.95 -3.66 7.86
C LEU A 114 1.81 -4.37 7.09
N THR A 115 0.68 -4.60 7.74
CA THR A 115 -0.46 -5.31 7.13
C THR A 115 -1.05 -4.54 5.94
N LYS A 116 -0.97 -3.21 5.92
CA LYS A 116 -1.42 -2.42 4.77
C LYS A 116 -0.39 -2.46 3.64
N MET A 117 0.90 -2.50 3.96
CA MET A 117 1.96 -2.63 2.97
C MET A 117 1.94 -3.98 2.27
N ILE A 118 1.75 -5.08 3.02
CA ILE A 118 1.55 -6.43 2.47
C ILE A 118 0.40 -6.42 1.44
N LEU A 119 -0.74 -5.81 1.80
CA LEU A 119 -1.87 -5.66 0.88
C LEU A 119 -1.50 -4.86 -0.38
N LYS A 120 -0.84 -3.71 -0.21
CA LYS A 120 -0.47 -2.84 -1.32
C LYS A 120 0.51 -3.53 -2.29
N MET A 121 1.50 -4.23 -1.77
CA MET A 121 2.44 -4.99 -2.61
C MET A 121 1.77 -6.19 -3.29
N GLY A 122 0.81 -6.86 -2.63
CA GLY A 122 -0.01 -7.88 -3.29
C GLY A 122 -0.77 -7.30 -4.49
N ILE A 123 -1.32 -6.09 -4.36
CA ILE A 123 -1.98 -5.38 -5.46
C ILE A 123 -1.00 -4.98 -6.57
N VAL A 124 0.23 -4.55 -6.23
CA VAL A 124 1.28 -4.24 -7.21
C VAL A 124 1.57 -5.47 -8.07
N TYR A 125 1.85 -6.62 -7.44
CA TYR A 125 2.15 -7.84 -8.18
C TYR A 125 0.96 -8.36 -8.96
N GLN A 126 -0.25 -8.32 -8.39
CA GLN A 126 -1.44 -8.71 -9.14
C GLN A 126 -1.66 -7.82 -10.37
N ALA A 127 -1.44 -6.50 -10.25
CA ALA A 127 -1.54 -5.58 -11.38
C ALA A 127 -0.48 -5.87 -12.46
N ALA A 128 0.76 -6.18 -12.04
CA ALA A 128 1.84 -6.55 -12.95
C ALA A 128 1.56 -7.88 -13.66
N TRP A 129 1.10 -8.90 -12.93
CA TRP A 129 0.71 -10.20 -13.49
C TRP A 129 -0.42 -10.05 -14.51
N LEU A 130 -1.50 -9.34 -14.17
CA LEU A 130 -2.63 -9.13 -15.09
C LEU A 130 -2.23 -8.43 -16.39
N LEU A 131 -1.16 -7.63 -16.37
CA LEU A 131 -0.72 -6.87 -17.52
C LEU A 131 0.35 -7.59 -18.35
N TYR A 132 1.31 -8.25 -17.69
CA TYR A 132 2.48 -8.84 -18.34
C TYR A 132 2.43 -10.37 -18.42
N ALA A 133 1.44 -11.01 -17.79
CA ALA A 133 1.25 -12.46 -17.76
C ALA A 133 2.49 -13.25 -17.26
N ASP A 134 3.33 -12.63 -16.42
CA ASP A 134 4.45 -13.29 -15.76
C ASP A 134 3.96 -13.94 -14.45
N GLU A 135 3.89 -15.28 -14.44
CA GLU A 135 3.42 -16.07 -13.31
C GLU A 135 4.24 -15.87 -12.02
N THR A 136 5.45 -15.34 -12.12
CA THR A 136 6.24 -14.93 -10.95
C THR A 136 5.48 -13.89 -10.12
N TYR A 137 4.82 -12.95 -10.79
CA TYR A 137 4.03 -11.93 -10.10
C TYR A 137 2.74 -12.49 -9.51
N ALA A 138 2.09 -13.47 -10.15
CA ALA A 138 0.94 -14.16 -9.55
C ALA A 138 1.33 -14.85 -8.24
N GLY A 139 2.45 -15.59 -8.24
CA GLY A 139 2.96 -16.27 -7.05
C GLY A 139 3.25 -15.29 -5.91
N LYS A 140 3.94 -14.19 -6.19
CA LYS A 140 4.21 -13.14 -5.18
C LYS A 140 2.94 -12.48 -4.64
N ALA A 141 1.94 -12.25 -5.49
CA ALA A 141 0.65 -11.71 -5.06
C ALA A 141 -0.10 -12.68 -4.13
N GLU A 142 -0.17 -13.96 -4.49
CA GLU A 142 -0.78 -15.01 -3.68
C GLU A 142 -0.11 -15.12 -2.31
N GLU A 143 1.23 -15.16 -2.29
CA GLU A 143 2.02 -15.24 -1.06
C GLU A 143 1.69 -14.10 -0.10
N LEU A 144 1.70 -12.85 -0.59
CA LEU A 144 1.39 -11.68 0.24
C LEU A 144 -0.05 -11.67 0.73
N TYR A 145 -1.03 -12.06 -0.09
CA TYR A 145 -2.40 -12.14 0.37
C TYR A 145 -2.60 -13.21 1.43
N LEU A 146 -1.97 -14.38 1.27
CA LEU A 146 -1.98 -15.45 2.28
C LEU A 146 -1.27 -15.02 3.57
N GLU A 147 -0.12 -14.34 3.48
CA GLU A 147 0.57 -13.76 4.64
C GLU A 147 -0.30 -12.74 5.36
N GLY A 148 -0.96 -11.86 4.60
CA GLY A 148 -1.92 -10.90 5.10
C GLY A 148 -3.05 -11.55 5.89
N LEU A 149 -3.58 -12.68 5.43
CA LEU A 149 -4.61 -13.46 6.14
C LEU A 149 -4.07 -14.14 7.41
N LYS A 150 -2.79 -14.50 7.49
CA LYS A 150 -2.21 -15.00 8.74
C LYS A 150 -2.25 -13.91 9.83
N ILE A 151 -2.03 -12.66 9.46
CA ILE A 151 -2.04 -11.50 10.38
C ILE A 151 -3.46 -11.01 10.66
N SER A 152 -4.33 -11.01 9.65
CA SER A 152 -5.70 -10.51 9.73
C SER A 152 -6.67 -11.44 8.98
N PRO A 153 -7.09 -12.56 9.61
CA PRO A 153 -7.80 -13.67 8.95
C PRO A 153 -9.12 -13.30 8.29
N ASN A 154 -9.80 -12.26 8.77
CA ASN A 154 -11.12 -11.84 8.27
C ASN A 154 -11.04 -10.50 7.53
N ARG A 155 -9.86 -10.07 7.09
CA ARG A 155 -9.72 -8.80 6.39
C ARG A 155 -10.20 -8.97 4.93
N PRO A 156 -11.32 -8.32 4.52
CA PRO A 156 -11.94 -8.61 3.23
C PRO A 156 -10.98 -8.38 2.06
N GLN A 157 -10.12 -7.35 2.12
CA GLN A 157 -9.26 -7.01 0.99
C GLN A 157 -8.30 -8.15 0.57
N PHE A 158 -7.81 -8.95 1.52
CA PHE A 158 -6.95 -10.09 1.19
C PHE A 158 -7.77 -11.24 0.58
N LEU A 159 -8.97 -11.51 1.11
CA LEU A 159 -9.86 -12.53 0.55
C LEU A 159 -10.29 -12.17 -0.87
N TYR A 160 -10.69 -10.93 -1.13
CA TYR A 160 -11.01 -10.48 -2.50
C TYR A 160 -9.78 -10.49 -3.40
N GLY A 161 -8.60 -10.15 -2.88
CA GLY A 161 -7.34 -10.26 -3.61
C GLY A 161 -7.08 -11.67 -4.12
N LEU A 162 -7.18 -12.68 -3.24
CA LEU A 162 -7.05 -14.10 -3.62
C LEU A 162 -8.16 -14.56 -4.56
N PHE A 163 -9.42 -14.17 -4.28
CA PHE A 163 -10.55 -14.51 -5.13
C PHE A 163 -10.33 -14.01 -6.56
N ASP A 164 -10.01 -12.73 -6.73
CA ASP A 164 -9.81 -12.12 -8.04
C ASP A 164 -8.55 -12.70 -8.71
N LEU A 165 -7.47 -12.97 -7.97
CA LEU A 165 -6.26 -13.62 -8.48
C LEU A 165 -6.57 -15.01 -9.04
N TYR A 166 -7.24 -15.87 -8.27
CA TYR A 166 -7.58 -17.23 -8.70
C TYR A 166 -8.60 -17.25 -9.84
N ALA A 167 -9.63 -16.38 -9.77
CA ALA A 167 -10.64 -16.29 -10.80
C ALA A 167 -10.03 -15.84 -12.14
N SER A 168 -9.16 -14.83 -12.13
CA SER A 168 -8.46 -14.36 -13.32
C SER A 168 -7.44 -15.38 -13.84
N GLY A 169 -6.86 -16.20 -12.97
CA GLY A 169 -5.84 -17.19 -13.31
C GLY A 169 -6.40 -18.53 -13.76
N GLY A 170 -7.73 -18.65 -13.87
CA GLY A 170 -8.40 -19.90 -14.25
C GLY A 170 -8.43 -20.96 -13.15
N ARG A 171 -7.96 -20.64 -11.94
CA ARG A 171 -7.97 -21.48 -10.73
C ARG A 171 -9.37 -21.49 -10.10
N ARG A 172 -10.34 -22.03 -10.84
CA ARG A 172 -11.77 -21.93 -10.52
C ARG A 172 -12.13 -22.56 -9.18
N ALA A 173 -11.54 -23.72 -8.87
CA ALA A 173 -11.83 -24.43 -7.63
C ALA A 173 -11.41 -23.58 -6.43
N GLU A 174 -10.19 -23.04 -6.44
CA GLU A 174 -9.69 -22.17 -5.38
C GLU A 174 -10.48 -20.87 -5.27
N ALA A 175 -10.84 -20.25 -6.40
CA ALA A 175 -11.69 -19.06 -6.41
C ALA A 175 -13.05 -19.33 -5.74
N ILE A 176 -13.67 -20.48 -6.01
CA ILE A 176 -14.94 -20.87 -5.37
C ILE A 176 -14.76 -21.05 -3.86
N GLU A 177 -13.69 -21.71 -3.41
CA GLU A 177 -13.44 -21.90 -1.98
C GLU A 177 -13.22 -20.57 -1.24
N ILE A 178 -12.43 -19.66 -1.80
CA ILE A 178 -12.27 -18.32 -1.22
C ILE A 178 -13.58 -17.55 -1.26
N GLY A 179 -14.35 -17.63 -2.34
CA GLY A 179 -15.64 -16.95 -2.43
C GLY A 179 -16.65 -17.48 -1.41
N LYS A 180 -16.68 -18.78 -1.13
CA LYS A 180 -17.48 -19.35 -0.02
C LYS A 180 -17.06 -18.76 1.32
N GLU A 181 -15.76 -18.61 1.56
CA GLU A 181 -15.24 -17.98 2.78
C GLU A 181 -15.71 -16.52 2.91
N ILE A 182 -15.63 -15.74 1.82
CA ILE A 182 -16.14 -14.36 1.82
C ILE A 182 -17.65 -14.33 2.12
N VAL A 183 -18.46 -15.21 1.50
CA VAL A 183 -19.91 -15.29 1.76
C VAL A 183 -20.21 -15.62 3.23
N ARG A 184 -19.38 -16.43 3.91
CA ARG A 184 -19.56 -16.70 5.35
C ARG A 184 -19.45 -15.44 6.21
N PHE A 185 -18.60 -14.50 5.82
CA PHE A 185 -18.42 -13.23 6.54
C PHE A 185 -19.39 -12.13 6.05
N TRP A 186 -19.70 -12.12 4.75
CA TRP A 186 -20.57 -11.13 4.10
C TRP A 186 -21.64 -11.82 3.23
N PRO A 187 -22.69 -12.38 3.85
CA PRO A 187 -23.67 -13.22 3.15
C PRO A 187 -24.57 -12.48 2.16
N ASN A 188 -24.52 -11.14 2.12
CA ASN A 188 -25.35 -10.32 1.24
C ASN A 188 -24.56 -9.64 0.11
N ASP A 189 -23.34 -10.12 -0.19
CA ASP A 189 -22.58 -9.62 -1.32
C ASP A 189 -23.10 -10.19 -2.65
N SER A 190 -24.14 -9.52 -3.17
CA SER A 190 -24.75 -9.86 -4.45
C SER A 190 -23.78 -9.87 -5.65
N LEU A 191 -22.72 -9.05 -5.60
CA LEU A 191 -21.73 -9.01 -6.68
C LEU A 191 -20.87 -10.27 -6.64
N LEU A 192 -20.40 -10.67 -5.46
CA LEU A 192 -19.66 -11.92 -5.31
C LEU A 192 -20.51 -13.13 -5.67
N GLU A 193 -21.79 -13.19 -5.25
CA GLU A 193 -22.69 -14.27 -5.64
C GLU A 193 -22.79 -14.40 -7.16
N GLN A 194 -22.91 -13.27 -7.87
CA GLN A 194 -22.92 -13.28 -9.33
C GLN A 194 -21.60 -13.82 -9.90
N LYS A 195 -20.46 -13.36 -9.38
CA LYS A 195 -19.14 -13.87 -9.80
C LYS A 195 -19.00 -15.38 -9.56
N LEU A 196 -19.46 -15.88 -8.42
CA LEU A 196 -19.46 -17.29 -8.08
C LEU A 196 -20.33 -18.13 -9.03
N ARG A 197 -21.53 -17.64 -9.39
CA ARG A 197 -22.39 -18.30 -10.39
C ARG A 197 -21.72 -18.37 -11.76
N LEU A 198 -20.99 -17.33 -12.17
CA LEU A 198 -20.21 -17.34 -13.41
C LEU A 198 -19.06 -18.36 -13.38
N LEU A 199 -18.52 -18.66 -12.20
CA LEU A 199 -17.54 -19.72 -11.99
C LEU A 199 -18.17 -21.12 -11.91
N GLY A 200 -19.51 -21.22 -11.92
CA GLY A 200 -20.25 -22.48 -11.86
C GLY A 200 -20.69 -22.90 -10.46
N TYR A 201 -20.54 -22.04 -9.45
CA TYR A 201 -21.05 -22.30 -8.10
C TYR A 201 -22.51 -21.87 -7.97
N ILE A 202 -23.37 -22.83 -7.62
CA ILE A 202 -24.78 -22.59 -7.29
C ILE A 202 -24.91 -22.85 -5.79
N PRO A 203 -25.26 -21.83 -4.97
CA PRO A 203 -25.52 -22.05 -3.56
C PRO A 203 -26.68 -23.04 -3.38
N GLU A 204 -26.55 -23.95 -2.41
CA GLU A 204 -27.64 -24.84 -1.98
C GLU A 204 -28.78 -24.09 -1.28
#